data_AF-A0A8K0VG58-F1
#
_entry.id   AF-A0A8K0VG58-F1
#
_cell.length_a   1.000
_cell.length_b   1.000
_cell.length_c   1.000
_cell.angle_alpha   90.00
_cell.angle_beta   90.00
_cell.angle_gamma   90.00
#
_symmetry.space_group_name_H-M   'P 1'
#
loop_
_entity.id
_entity.type
_entity.pdbx_description
1 polymer ?
#
loop_
_entity_poly.entity_id
_entity_poly.type
_entity_poly.pdbx_seq_one_letter_code
_entity_poly.pdbx_strand_id
1 'polypeptide(L)'
;MQDPETGHAISPVIAAALCIKPRGKLTADQARKVEALKAGSPAFTTMRRLAMRFKGILRGRKADPLSAWIDDAIETDLAPIVRFARTVNRDIDAVSNAIEMQWSNGQAEGQINRLKTLKRAMYGRAGPKLLRARMLPLHHTN
;
A
#
# COMPACT_ATOMS: atom_id res chain seq x y z
N MET A 1 16.09 0.87 -18.31
CA MET A 1 15.36 0.85 -19.60
C MET A 1 15.10 2.27 -20.04
N GLN A 2 14.97 2.47 -21.34
CA GLN A 2 14.63 3.75 -21.92
C GLN A 2 13.12 3.88 -22.14
N ASP A 3 12.65 5.11 -22.05
CA ASP A 3 11.33 5.55 -22.43
C ASP A 3 11.20 5.46 -23.96
N PRO A 4 10.24 4.71 -24.49
CA PRO A 4 10.08 4.54 -25.93
C PRO A 4 9.67 5.82 -26.67
N GLU A 5 9.15 6.86 -25.99
CA GLU A 5 8.86 8.15 -26.63
C GLU A 5 10.05 9.10 -26.62
N THR A 6 10.78 9.14 -25.51
CA THR A 6 11.81 10.19 -25.31
C THR A 6 13.23 9.67 -25.40
N GLY A 7 13.45 8.35 -25.42
CA GLY A 7 14.76 7.70 -25.38
C GLY A 7 15.49 7.81 -24.03
N HIS A 8 14.98 8.61 -23.08
CA HIS A 8 15.59 8.80 -21.78
C HIS A 8 15.38 7.61 -20.85
N ALA A 9 16.25 7.42 -19.86
CA ALA A 9 16.05 6.38 -18.86
C ALA A 9 14.75 6.59 -18.07
N ILE A 10 13.94 5.54 -17.93
CA ILE A 10 12.76 5.57 -17.06
C ILE A 10 13.25 5.63 -15.61
N SER A 11 12.84 6.67 -14.87
CA SER A 11 13.29 6.85 -13.49
C SER A 11 12.78 5.72 -12.57
N PRO A 12 13.52 5.36 -11.52
CA PRO A 12 13.10 4.33 -10.57
C PRO A 12 11.74 4.64 -9.91
N VAL A 13 11.45 5.92 -9.64
CA VAL A 13 10.18 6.35 -9.05
C VAL A 13 9.02 6.12 -10.02
N ILE A 14 9.20 6.45 -11.31
CA ILE A 14 8.19 6.19 -12.33
C ILE A 14 7.99 4.68 -12.49
N ALA A 15 9.08 3.90 -12.56
CA ALA A 15 8.99 2.45 -12.67
C ALA A 15 8.22 1.84 -11.48
N ALA A 16 8.50 2.25 -10.25
CA ALA A 16 7.80 1.79 -9.05
C ALA A 16 6.31 2.17 -9.08
N ALA A 17 5.98 3.41 -9.43
CA ALA A 17 4.59 3.87 -9.56
C ALA A 17 3.83 3.06 -10.63
N LEU A 18 4.46 2.82 -11.78
CA LEU A 18 3.89 2.03 -12.86
C LEU A 18 3.72 0.57 -12.45
N CYS A 19 4.65 -0.01 -11.69
CA CYS A 19 4.60 -1.39 -11.20
C CYS A 19 3.27 -1.72 -10.49
N ILE A 20 2.74 -0.77 -9.69
CA ILE A 20 1.51 -0.94 -8.90
C ILE A 20 0.24 -0.33 -9.54
N LYS A 21 0.37 0.29 -10.71
CA LYS A 21 -0.74 0.95 -11.41
C LYS A 21 -1.53 -0.05 -12.28
N PRO A 22 -2.86 -0.22 -12.07
CA PRO A 22 -3.68 -1.17 -12.84
C PRO A 22 -3.73 -0.85 -14.33
N ARG A 23 -3.85 -1.88 -15.17
CA ARG A 23 -3.85 -1.74 -16.65
C ARG A 23 -4.90 -0.74 -17.14
N GLY A 24 -6.14 -0.85 -16.67
CA GLY A 24 -7.24 0.06 -17.04
C GLY A 24 -7.13 1.50 -16.51
N LYS A 25 -6.03 1.85 -15.82
CA LYS A 25 -5.75 3.21 -15.36
C LYS A 25 -4.47 3.80 -15.98
N LEU A 26 -3.78 3.04 -16.83
CA LEU A 26 -2.62 3.52 -17.55
C LEU A 26 -3.06 4.42 -18.71
N THR A 27 -2.34 5.51 -18.94
CA THR A 27 -2.38 6.20 -20.23
C THR A 27 -1.65 5.38 -21.29
N ALA A 28 -1.84 5.70 -22.57
CA ALA A 28 -1.15 5.02 -23.67
C ALA A 28 0.39 5.08 -23.52
N ASP A 29 0.93 6.25 -23.18
CA ASP A 29 2.36 6.44 -22.88
C ASP A 29 2.83 5.56 -21.70
N GLN A 30 2.09 5.58 -20.59
CA GLN A 30 2.42 4.74 -19.42
C GLN A 30 2.37 3.25 -19.74
N ALA A 31 1.45 2.81 -20.61
CA ALA A 31 1.39 1.44 -21.07
C ALA A 31 2.64 1.08 -21.89
N ARG A 32 3.08 1.93 -22.81
CA ARG A 32 4.35 1.74 -23.55
C ARG A 32 5.56 1.63 -22.61
N LYS A 33 5.65 2.50 -21.60
CA LYS A 33 6.69 2.43 -20.56
C LYS A 33 6.66 1.11 -19.79
N VAL A 34 5.47 0.64 -19.43
CA VAL A 34 5.31 -0.67 -18.77
C VAL A 34 5.79 -1.81 -19.66
N GLU A 35 5.48 -1.79 -20.96
CA GLU A 35 5.96 -2.83 -21.88
C GLU A 35 7.49 -2.76 -22.07
N ALA A 36 8.06 -1.56 -22.18
CA ALA A 36 9.53 -1.39 -22.22
C ALA A 36 10.21 -1.91 -20.93
N LEU A 37 9.63 -1.64 -19.75
CA LEU A 37 10.13 -2.15 -18.47
C LEU A 37 10.01 -3.67 -18.35
N LYS A 38 8.94 -4.28 -18.88
CA LYS A 38 8.81 -5.74 -18.91
C LYS A 38 9.83 -6.38 -19.84
N ALA A 39 10.00 -5.82 -21.03
CA ALA A 39 10.94 -6.33 -22.03
C ALA A 39 12.38 -6.30 -21.54
N GLY A 40 12.76 -5.25 -20.79
CA GLY A 40 14.13 -5.12 -20.28
C GLY A 40 14.40 -5.81 -18.93
N SER A 41 13.39 -6.28 -18.19
CA SER A 41 13.59 -6.87 -16.85
C SER A 41 12.54 -7.93 -16.51
N PRO A 42 12.96 -9.21 -16.44
CA PRO A 42 12.14 -10.26 -15.86
C PRO A 42 11.73 -9.95 -14.41
N ALA A 43 12.61 -9.34 -13.62
CA ALA A 43 12.32 -8.93 -12.25
C ALA A 43 11.15 -7.95 -12.18
N PHE A 44 11.12 -6.93 -13.05
CA PHE A 44 9.98 -6.00 -13.12
C PHE A 44 8.68 -6.70 -13.49
N THR A 45 8.74 -7.62 -14.44
CA THR A 45 7.58 -8.42 -14.86
C THR A 45 7.02 -9.23 -13.70
N THR A 46 7.89 -9.93 -12.95
CA THR A 46 7.51 -10.72 -11.78
C THR A 46 6.95 -9.83 -10.67
N MET A 47 7.62 -8.73 -10.33
CA MET A 47 7.13 -7.78 -9.31
C MET A 47 5.75 -7.25 -9.66
N ARG A 48 5.55 -6.81 -10.91
CA ARG A 48 4.26 -6.27 -11.36
C ARG A 48 3.16 -7.32 -11.31
N ARG A 49 3.45 -8.56 -11.73
CA ARG A 49 2.49 -9.68 -11.66
C ARG A 49 2.04 -9.90 -10.22
N LEU A 50 2.98 -10.03 -9.29
CA LEU A 50 2.69 -10.27 -7.87
C LEU A 50 1.97 -9.08 -7.24
N ALA A 51 2.39 -7.85 -7.50
CA ALA A 51 1.75 -6.65 -6.98
C ALA A 51 0.29 -6.50 -7.47
N MET A 52 0.02 -6.82 -8.74
CA MET A 52 -1.34 -6.76 -9.28
C MET A 52 -2.24 -7.84 -8.68
N ARG A 53 -1.72 -9.07 -8.51
CA ARG A 53 -2.46 -10.16 -7.85
C ARG A 53 -2.78 -9.82 -6.40
N PHE A 54 -1.79 -9.39 -5.62
CA PHE A 54 -1.98 -8.99 -4.23
C PHE A 54 -3.03 -7.88 -4.07
N LYS A 55 -2.95 -6.85 -4.93
CA LYS A 55 -3.94 -5.76 -4.96
C LYS A 55 -5.35 -6.25 -5.30
N GLY A 56 -5.47 -7.28 -6.14
CA GLY A 56 -6.73 -7.95 -6.42
C GLY A 56 -7.29 -8.63 -5.18
N ILE A 57 -6.46 -9.41 -4.48
CA ILE A 57 -6.82 -10.11 -3.24
C ILE A 57 -7.30 -9.10 -2.18
N LEU A 58 -6.52 -8.04 -1.93
CA LEU A 58 -6.88 -6.96 -1.00
C LEU A 58 -8.23 -6.28 -1.28
N ARG A 59 -8.73 -6.36 -2.52
CA ARG A 59 -10.02 -5.77 -2.91
C ARG A 59 -11.14 -6.80 -3.04
N GLY A 60 -10.81 -8.09 -3.06
CA GLY A 60 -11.73 -9.19 -3.36
C GLY A 60 -12.61 -9.62 -2.19
N ARG A 61 -12.39 -9.09 -0.98
CA ARG A 61 -13.08 -9.46 0.27
C ARG A 61 -13.00 -10.94 0.66
N LYS A 62 -12.11 -11.71 0.02
CA LYS A 62 -11.87 -13.13 0.29
C LYS A 62 -10.37 -13.35 0.44
N ALA A 63 -9.96 -13.90 1.58
CA ALA A 63 -8.55 -14.15 1.86
C ALA A 63 -8.02 -15.46 1.26
N ASP A 64 -8.90 -16.36 0.79
CA ASP A 64 -8.52 -17.69 0.24
C ASP A 64 -7.28 -17.68 -0.70
N PRO A 65 -7.12 -16.71 -1.63
CA PRO A 65 -5.98 -16.73 -2.54
C PRO A 65 -4.66 -16.20 -1.93
N LEU A 66 -4.67 -15.73 -0.69
CA LEU A 66 -3.54 -15.07 -0.04
C LEU A 66 -2.39 -16.05 0.24
N SER A 67 -2.68 -17.26 0.71
CA SER A 67 -1.66 -18.28 0.98
C SER A 67 -0.89 -18.64 -0.29
N ALA A 68 -1.60 -19.00 -1.36
CA ALA A 68 -0.99 -19.30 -2.65
C ALA A 68 -0.17 -18.11 -3.20
N TRP A 69 -0.63 -16.88 -2.97
CA TRP A 69 0.14 -15.69 -3.35
C TRP A 69 1.43 -15.53 -2.52
N ILE A 70 1.41 -15.87 -1.23
CA ILE A 70 2.60 -15.85 -0.35
C ILE A 70 3.61 -16.87 -0.84
N ASP A 71 3.18 -18.10 -1.13
CA ASP A 71 4.06 -19.17 -1.62
C ASP A 71 4.74 -18.75 -2.93
N ASP A 72 3.96 -18.30 -3.91
CA ASP A 72 4.45 -17.78 -5.19
C ASP A 72 5.45 -16.61 -5.02
N ALA A 73 5.29 -15.80 -3.98
CA ALA A 73 6.16 -14.66 -3.71
C ALA A 73 7.45 -15.06 -2.99
N ILE A 74 7.41 -16.07 -2.12
CA ILE A 74 8.57 -16.63 -1.43
C ILE A 74 9.47 -17.40 -2.39
N GLU A 75 8.90 -18.09 -3.38
CA GLU A 75 9.64 -18.82 -4.41
C GLU A 75 10.39 -17.93 -5.40
N THR A 76 10.19 -16.60 -5.35
CA THR A 76 10.95 -15.68 -6.21
C THR A 76 12.37 -15.45 -5.67
N ASP A 77 13.32 -15.20 -6.56
CA ASP A 77 14.67 -14.74 -6.18
C ASP A 77 14.73 -13.24 -5.82
N LEU A 78 13.58 -12.58 -5.69
CA LEU A 78 13.49 -11.15 -5.45
C LEU A 78 13.44 -10.88 -3.95
N ALA A 79 14.61 -10.70 -3.33
CA ALA A 79 14.74 -10.50 -1.88
C ALA A 79 13.76 -9.49 -1.25
N PRO A 80 13.43 -8.33 -1.87
CA PRO A 80 12.42 -7.42 -1.34
C PRO A 80 11.01 -8.02 -1.31
N ILE A 81 10.63 -8.80 -2.33
CA ILE A 81 9.33 -9.48 -2.43
C ILE A 81 9.26 -10.63 -1.43
N VAL A 82 10.30 -11.46 -1.35
CA VAL A 82 10.38 -12.56 -0.37
C VAL A 82 10.25 -12.02 1.06
N ARG A 83 10.96 -10.93 1.38
CA ARG A 83 10.87 -10.29 2.70
C ARG A 83 9.45 -9.78 2.99
N PHE A 84 8.82 -9.15 2.00
CA PHE A 84 7.45 -8.69 2.13
C PHE A 84 6.48 -9.86 2.37
N ALA A 85 6.58 -10.93 1.57
CA ALA A 85 5.75 -12.13 1.70
C ALA A 85 5.90 -12.80 3.07
N ARG A 86 7.13 -12.90 3.60
CA ARG A 86 7.38 -13.43 4.95
C ARG A 86 6.73 -12.59 6.05
N THR A 87 6.75 -11.26 5.92
CA THR A 87 6.06 -10.37 6.86
C THR A 87 4.55 -10.57 6.79
N VAL A 88 3.99 -10.63 5.57
CA VAL A 88 2.56 -10.91 5.37
C VAL A 88 2.17 -12.26 5.97
N ASN A 89 3.00 -13.29 5.78
CA ASN A 89 2.75 -14.63 6.33
C ASN A 89 2.79 -14.66 7.86
N ARG A 90 3.74 -13.94 8.48
CA ARG A 90 3.80 -13.82 9.94
C ARG A 90 2.53 -13.18 10.50
N ASP A 91 1.99 -12.20 9.77
CA ASP A 91 0.84 -11.40 10.20
C ASP A 91 -0.45 -11.85 9.47
N ILE A 92 -0.54 -13.13 9.05
CA ILE A 92 -1.57 -13.66 8.15
C ILE A 92 -2.99 -13.38 8.65
N ASP A 93 -3.26 -13.62 9.93
CA ASP A 93 -4.60 -13.41 10.50
C ASP A 93 -5.02 -11.94 10.42
N ALA A 94 -4.09 -11.02 10.68
CA ALA A 94 -4.35 -9.59 10.59
C ALA A 94 -4.62 -9.15 9.14
N VAL A 95 -3.87 -9.70 8.18
CA VAL A 95 -4.05 -9.39 6.77
C VAL A 95 -5.35 -9.99 6.22
N SER A 96 -5.67 -11.23 6.58
CA SER A 96 -6.94 -11.89 6.23
C SER A 96 -8.13 -11.10 6.77
N ASN A 97 -8.09 -10.70 8.05
CA ASN A 97 -9.11 -9.85 8.63
C ASN A 97 -9.23 -8.50 7.90
N ALA A 98 -8.11 -7.88 7.52
CA ALA A 98 -8.14 -6.63 6.76
C ALA A 98 -8.74 -6.77 5.34
N ILE A 99 -8.75 -7.98 4.78
CA ILE A 99 -9.39 -8.29 3.49
C ILE A 99 -10.90 -8.52 3.69
N GLU A 100 -11.27 -9.35 4.66
CA GLU A 100 -12.64 -9.85 4.82
C GLU A 100 -13.55 -8.87 5.56
N MET A 101 -12.99 -8.12 6.52
CA MET A 101 -13.77 -7.17 7.31
C MET A 101 -13.98 -5.86 6.55
N GLN A 102 -15.18 -5.28 6.72
CA GLN A 102 -15.49 -3.95 6.20
C GLN A 102 -14.91 -2.81 7.05
N TRP A 103 -14.41 -3.15 8.24
CA TRP A 103 -13.87 -2.20 9.20
C TRP A 103 -12.38 -2.00 8.94
N SER A 104 -11.97 -0.74 8.81
CA SER A 104 -10.56 -0.37 8.73
C SER A 104 -10.14 0.36 10.01
N ASN A 105 -8.88 0.19 10.40
CA ASN A 105 -8.27 0.99 11.46
C ASN A 105 -8.13 2.48 11.10
N GLY A 106 -8.51 2.90 9.88
CA GLY A 106 -8.36 4.27 9.41
C GLY A 106 -9.05 5.31 10.29
N GLN A 107 -10.22 5.00 10.86
CA GLN A 107 -10.87 5.90 11.82
C GLN A 107 -10.05 6.07 13.10
N ALA A 108 -9.59 4.96 13.69
CA ALA A 108 -8.76 4.97 14.89
C ALA A 108 -7.43 5.69 14.64
N GLU A 109 -6.73 5.38 13.54
CA GLU A 109 -5.50 6.04 13.13
C GLU A 109 -5.71 7.53 12.88
N GLY A 110 -6.84 7.92 12.27
CA GLY A 110 -7.23 9.31 12.07
C GLY A 110 -7.38 10.06 13.39
N GLN A 111 -8.06 9.48 14.38
CA GLN A 111 -8.18 10.08 15.72
C GLN A 111 -6.84 10.16 16.45
N ILE A 112 -6.00 9.12 16.35
CA ILE A 112 -4.65 9.12 16.92
C ILE A 112 -3.78 10.21 16.27
N ASN A 113 -3.85 10.38 14.95
CA ASN A 113 -3.13 11.43 14.24
C ASN A 113 -3.63 12.81 14.65
N ARG A 114 -4.95 13.04 14.74
CA ARG A 114 -5.53 14.29 15.23
C ARG A 114 -5.04 14.62 16.64
N LEU A 115 -5.05 13.65 17.55
CA LEU A 115 -4.52 13.77 18.92
C LEU A 115 -3.03 14.16 18.90
N LYS A 116 -2.22 13.44 18.12
CA LYS A 116 -0.78 13.65 17.96
C LYS A 116 -0.46 15.05 17.41
N THR A 117 -1.23 15.53 16.43
CA THR A 117 -1.09 16.88 15.84
C THR A 117 -1.43 17.94 16.88
N LEU A 118 -2.55 17.78 17.60
CA LEU A 118 -2.95 18.73 18.64
C LEU A 118 -1.88 18.83 19.75
N LYS A 119 -1.35 17.70 20.21
CA LYS A 119 -0.28 17.68 21.21
C LYS A 119 0.99 18.36 20.71
N ARG A 120 1.36 18.18 19.43
CA ARG A 120 2.52 18.86 18.80
C ARG A 120 2.33 20.36 18.67
N ALA A 121 1.14 20.82 18.26
CA ALA A 121 0.79 22.24 18.19
C ALA A 121 0.85 22.93 19.57
N MET A 122 0.78 22.15 20.65
CA MET A 122 0.86 22.61 22.04
C MET A 122 2.22 22.31 22.68
N TYR A 123 3.27 22.14 21.87
CA TYR A 123 4.65 21.88 22.29
C TYR A 123 4.79 20.68 23.25
N GLY A 124 3.89 19.69 23.15
CA GLY A 124 3.88 18.52 24.01
C GLY A 124 3.35 18.75 25.43
N ARG A 125 2.98 19.98 25.81
CA ARG A 125 2.61 20.38 27.18
C ARG A 125 1.13 20.16 27.52
N ALA A 126 0.32 19.76 26.54
CA ALA A 126 -1.10 19.50 26.77
C ALA A 126 -1.32 18.20 27.57
N GLY A 127 -1.88 18.33 28.77
CA GLY A 127 -2.29 17.19 29.60
C GLY A 127 -3.61 16.54 29.13
N PRO A 128 -3.99 15.36 29.66
CA PRO A 128 -5.16 14.59 29.22
C PRO A 128 -6.49 15.36 29.26
N LYS A 129 -6.72 16.16 30.30
CA LYS A 129 -7.95 16.99 30.44
C LYS A 129 -8.08 18.00 29.28
N LEU A 130 -6.99 18.68 28.94
CA LEU A 130 -6.95 19.70 27.89
C LEU A 130 -7.06 19.07 26.48
N LEU A 131 -6.42 17.92 26.27
CA LEU A 131 -6.57 17.15 25.04
C LEU A 131 -8.01 16.68 24.84
N ARG A 132 -8.65 16.17 25.91
CA ARG A 132 -10.07 15.75 25.87
C ARG A 132 -10.99 16.92 25.51
N ALA A 133 -10.81 18.08 26.15
CA ALA A 133 -11.63 19.27 25.90
C ALA A 133 -11.53 19.79 24.45
N ARG A 134 -10.37 19.61 23.78
CA ARG A 134 -10.17 20.04 22.39
C ARG A 134 -10.50 18.97 21.36
N MET A 135 -10.56 17.70 21.76
CA MET A 135 -10.88 16.59 20.87
C MET A 135 -12.38 16.30 20.78
N LEU A 136 -13.10 16.39 21.91
CA LEU A 136 -14.52 16.07 21.97
C LEU A 136 -15.37 17.28 21.58
N PRO A 137 -16.54 17.08 20.92
CA PRO A 137 -17.51 18.15 20.74
C PRO A 137 -17.95 18.69 22.10
N LEU A 138 -18.16 20.00 22.20
CA LEU A 138 -18.79 20.57 23.38
C LEU A 138 -20.26 20.12 23.39
N HIS A 139 -20.63 19.31 24.38
CA HIS A 139 -22.04 19.03 24.65
C HIS A 139 -22.70 20.37 25.02
N HIS A 140 -23.48 20.92 24.10
CA HIS A 140 -24.43 21.97 24.45
C HIS A 140 -25.61 21.26 25.11
N THR A 141 -25.66 21.32 26.44
CA THR A 141 -26.87 20.98 27.18
C THR A 141 -27.89 22.07 26.87
N ASN A 142 -28.98 21.73 26.19
CA ASN A 142 -30.18 22.59 26.12
C ASN A 142 -30.90 22.61 27.46
#